data_AF-A0AAW2MBV3-F1
#
_entry.id   AF-A0AAW2MBV3-F1
#
_cell.length_a   1.000
_cell.length_b   1.000
_cell.length_c   1.000
_cell.angle_alpha   90.00
_cell.angle_beta   90.00
_cell.angle_gamma   90.00
#
_symmetry.space_group_name_H-M   'P 1'
#
loop_
_entity.id
_entity.type
_entity.pdbx_description
1 polymer ?
#
loop_
_entity_poly.entity_id
_entity_poly.type
_entity_poly.pdbx_seq_one_letter_code
_entity_poly.pdbx_strand_id
1 'polypeptide(L)'
;MYYAAANGLAEAFNKTLCNLLKKVVAKSKRDWHERIGEALWAYRTTVRTPTQTTPYALVYGPELLPYHNYAKRLIGWLGDVELEHLSRKDNKQADALAKLASTLSMTDKEAHIPICKSWVIPPIFSDDEDDMLQEEENHVTEVFEVEEEDWRQPLVDYLKCGK
;
A
#
# COMPACT_ATOMS: atom_id res chain seq x y z
N MET A 1 21.13 7.30 -12.58
CA MET A 1 21.68 6.77 -11.31
C MET A 1 20.71 5.73 -10.78
N TYR A 2 21.12 4.47 -10.68
CA TYR A 2 20.28 3.36 -10.17
C TYR A 2 20.47 3.25 -8.64
N TYR A 3 19.40 3.41 -7.86
CA TYR A 3 19.47 3.50 -6.40
C TYR A 3 19.17 2.12 -5.77
N ALA A 4 20.20 1.39 -5.36
CA ALA A 4 20.08 0.00 -4.89
C ALA A 4 19.53 -0.15 -3.45
N ALA A 5 19.51 0.91 -2.64
CA ALA A 5 19.26 0.80 -1.20
C ALA A 5 17.80 0.46 -0.82
N ALA A 6 16.82 0.74 -1.70
CA ALA A 6 15.41 0.39 -1.47
C ALA A 6 15.03 -0.99 -2.06
N ASN A 7 15.95 -1.65 -2.77
CA ASN A 7 15.62 -2.80 -3.60
C ASN A 7 15.77 -4.15 -2.89
N GLY A 8 16.35 -4.21 -1.68
CA GLY A 8 16.68 -5.48 -1.01
C GLY A 8 15.46 -6.36 -0.68
N LEU A 9 14.35 -5.76 -0.22
CA LEU A 9 13.10 -6.49 0.03
C LEU A 9 12.45 -6.97 -1.27
N ALA A 10 12.44 -6.11 -2.29
CA ALA A 10 11.93 -6.46 -3.63
C ALA A 10 12.76 -7.56 -4.28
N GLU A 11 14.09 -7.53 -4.14
CA GLU A 11 15.01 -8.56 -4.62
C GLU A 11 14.80 -9.90 -3.90
N ALA A 12 14.62 -9.89 -2.58
CA ALA A 12 14.32 -11.09 -1.82
C ALA A 12 12.97 -11.71 -2.21
N PHE A 13 11.96 -10.86 -2.43
CA PHE A 13 10.65 -11.26 -2.96
C PHE A 13 10.79 -11.89 -4.34
N ASN A 14 11.41 -11.18 -5.29
CA ASN A 14 11.60 -11.63 -6.67
C ASN A 14 12.36 -12.96 -6.73
N LYS A 15 13.42 -13.11 -5.93
CA LYS A 15 14.18 -14.36 -5.83
C LYS A 15 13.32 -15.52 -5.35
N THR A 16 12.47 -15.29 -4.36
CA THR A 16 11.54 -16.31 -3.85
C THR A 16 10.49 -16.68 -4.89
N LEU A 17 9.88 -15.69 -5.54
CA LEU A 17 8.87 -15.89 -6.56
C LEU A 17 9.43 -16.66 -7.76
N CYS A 18 10.63 -16.30 -8.22
CA CYS A 18 11.34 -17.04 -9.27
C CYS A 18 11.59 -18.51 -8.89
N ASN A 19 11.94 -18.79 -7.63
CA ASN A 19 12.14 -20.16 -7.17
C ASN A 19 10.83 -20.96 -7.10
N LEU A 20 9.73 -20.33 -6.70
CA LEU A 20 8.38 -20.93 -6.74
C LEU A 20 7.94 -21.22 -8.17
N LEU A 21 8.07 -20.23 -9.07
CA LEU A 21 7.76 -20.38 -10.48
C LEU A 21 8.56 -21.53 -11.12
N LYS A 22 9.87 -21.63 -10.86
CA LYS A 22 10.69 -22.74 -11.35
C LYS A 22 10.16 -24.12 -10.95
N LYS A 23 9.57 -24.25 -9.75
CA LYS A 23 8.97 -25.50 -9.28
C LYS A 23 7.62 -25.78 -9.94
N VAL A 24 6.77 -24.76 -10.05
CA VAL A 24 5.40 -24.90 -10.60
C VAL A 24 5.41 -25.12 -12.12
N VAL A 25 6.40 -24.54 -12.82
CA VAL A 25 6.53 -24.55 -14.27
C VAL A 25 7.46 -25.69 -14.75
N ALA A 26 7.87 -26.60 -13.86
CA ALA A 26 8.85 -27.66 -14.15
C ALA A 26 8.51 -28.55 -15.36
N LYS A 27 7.23 -28.71 -15.71
CA LYS A 27 6.77 -29.52 -16.85
C LYS A 27 6.78 -28.76 -18.19
N SER A 28 6.47 -27.46 -18.20
CA SER A 28 6.41 -26.64 -19.41
C SER A 28 6.82 -25.20 -19.09
N LYS A 29 8.06 -24.84 -19.44
CA LYS A 29 8.64 -23.50 -19.24
C LYS A 29 7.90 -22.37 -19.96
N ARG A 30 7.00 -22.70 -20.88
CA ARG A 30 6.25 -21.73 -21.69
C ARG A 30 4.99 -21.20 -20.98
N ASP A 31 4.48 -21.94 -19.99
CA ASP A 31 3.17 -21.67 -19.39
C ASP A 31 3.30 -20.92 -18.05
N TRP A 32 4.45 -20.28 -17.80
CA TRP A 32 4.72 -19.59 -16.55
C TRP A 32 3.75 -18.45 -16.26
N HIS A 33 3.22 -17.80 -17.30
CA HIS A 33 2.27 -16.69 -17.21
C HIS A 33 0.88 -17.16 -16.75
N GLU A 34 0.47 -18.39 -17.10
CA GLU A 34 -0.74 -19.02 -16.58
C GLU A 34 -0.54 -19.46 -15.12
N ARG A 35 0.68 -19.92 -14.79
CA ARG A 35 1.00 -20.50 -13.47
C ARG A 35 1.50 -19.48 -12.44
N ILE A 36 1.65 -18.21 -12.83
CA ILE A 36 2.11 -17.15 -11.93
C ILE A 36 1.12 -16.90 -10.79
N GLY A 37 -0.18 -17.04 -11.05
CA GLY A 37 -1.23 -16.95 -10.03
C GLY A 37 -1.02 -17.98 -8.92
N GLU A 38 -0.70 -19.21 -9.27
CA GLU A 38 -0.43 -20.29 -8.32
C GLU A 38 0.86 -20.07 -7.52
N ALA A 39 1.92 -19.57 -8.17
CA ALA A 39 3.16 -19.24 -7.49
C ALA A 39 2.97 -18.09 -6.49
N LEU A 40 2.20 -17.08 -6.85
CA LEU A 40 1.82 -15.97 -5.96
C LEU A 40 0.93 -16.45 -4.82
N TRP A 41 -0.04 -17.33 -5.10
CA TRP A 41 -0.89 -17.93 -4.08
C TRP A 41 -0.07 -18.72 -3.06
N ALA A 42 0.83 -19.59 -3.52
CA ALA A 42 1.76 -20.32 -2.67
C ALA A 42 2.64 -19.37 -1.87
N TYR A 43 3.15 -18.28 -2.47
CA TYR A 43 3.93 -17.27 -1.75
C TYR A 43 3.14 -16.67 -0.58
N ARG A 44 1.88 -16.29 -0.84
CA ARG A 44 0.97 -15.61 0.11
C ARG A 44 0.52 -16.52 1.25
N THR A 45 0.31 -17.80 0.98
CA THR A 45 -0.26 -18.77 1.93
C THR A 45 0.79 -19.60 2.68
N THR A 46 2.06 -19.53 2.29
CA THR A 46 3.14 -20.25 2.99
C THR A 46 3.67 -19.44 4.17
N VAL A 47 3.77 -20.08 5.35
CA VAL A 47 4.38 -19.48 6.55
C VAL A 47 5.84 -19.16 6.30
N ARG A 48 6.24 -17.93 6.64
CA ARG A 48 7.62 -17.45 6.49
C ARG A 48 8.37 -17.65 7.79
N THR A 49 9.56 -18.23 7.72
CA THR A 49 10.43 -18.46 8.90
C THR A 49 10.73 -17.20 9.73
N PRO A 50 10.99 -16.00 9.17
CA PRO A 50 11.28 -14.82 9.99
C PRO A 50 10.07 -14.27 10.72
N THR A 51 8.87 -14.36 10.14
CA THR A 51 7.65 -13.77 10.72
C THR A 51 6.76 -14.80 11.41
N GLN A 52 7.02 -16.10 11.22
CA GLN A 52 6.21 -17.23 11.69
C GLN A 52 4.72 -17.12 11.33
N THR A 53 4.41 -16.33 10.30
CA THR A 53 3.06 -16.13 9.79
C THR A 53 3.08 -16.09 8.26
N THR A 54 1.91 -16.16 7.65
CA THR A 54 1.76 -16.08 6.20
C THR A 54 1.73 -14.61 5.75
N PRO A 55 2.33 -14.25 4.60
CA PRO A 55 2.21 -12.90 4.06
C PRO A 55 0.74 -12.47 3.87
N TYR A 56 -0.16 -13.41 3.57
CA TYR A 56 -1.59 -13.14 3.50
C TYR A 56 -2.16 -12.69 4.85
N ALA A 57 -1.85 -13.40 5.95
CA ALA A 57 -2.30 -13.02 7.29
C ALA A 57 -1.67 -11.70 7.79
N LEU A 58 -0.49 -11.32 7.30
CA LEU A 58 0.10 -10.00 7.59
C LEU A 58 -0.58 -8.83 6.88
N VAL A 59 -1.40 -9.09 5.87
CA VAL A 59 -2.13 -8.04 5.12
C VAL A 59 -3.62 -8.09 5.47
N TYR A 60 -4.18 -9.28 5.59
CA TYR A 60 -5.61 -9.55 5.77
C TYR A 60 -5.91 -10.25 7.09
N GLY A 61 -5.00 -10.17 8.06
CA GLY A 61 -5.19 -10.76 9.38
C GLY A 61 -6.35 -10.10 10.12
N PRO A 62 -6.99 -10.82 11.06
CA PRO A 62 -8.09 -10.28 11.87
C PRO A 62 -7.67 -9.04 12.65
N GLU A 63 -6.40 -8.93 13.03
CA GLU A 63 -5.83 -7.76 13.73
C GLU A 63 -5.77 -6.50 12.84
N LEU A 64 -5.71 -6.66 11.52
CA LEU A 64 -5.60 -5.56 10.56
C LEU A 64 -6.93 -5.18 9.92
N LEU A 65 -7.93 -6.06 10.01
CA LEU A 65 -9.27 -5.86 9.48
C LEU A 65 -9.95 -4.57 9.99
N PRO A 66 -9.85 -4.20 11.29
CA PRO A 66 -10.39 -2.94 11.79
C PRO A 66 -9.75 -1.72 11.13
N TYR A 67 -8.43 -1.75 10.94
CA TYR A 67 -7.68 -0.67 10.30
C TYR A 67 -8.00 -0.54 8.81
N HIS A 68 -8.16 -1.67 8.12
CA HIS A 68 -8.58 -1.70 6.72
C HIS A 68 -9.98 -1.13 6.52
N ASN A 69 -10.94 -1.55 7.36
CA ASN A 69 -12.31 -1.05 7.32
C ASN A 69 -12.36 0.45 7.65
N TYR A 70 -11.56 0.87 8.63
CA TYR A 70 -11.43 2.27 8.99
C TYR A 70 -10.83 3.12 7.86
N ALA A 71 -9.80 2.63 7.18
CA ALA A 71 -9.21 3.30 6.01
C ALA A 71 -10.23 3.42 4.88
N LYS A 72 -11.02 2.38 4.59
CA LYS A 72 -12.12 2.44 3.63
C LYS A 72 -13.17 3.49 4.02
N ARG A 73 -13.58 3.53 5.28
CA ARG A 73 -14.52 4.54 5.81
C ARG A 73 -13.99 5.95 5.65
N LEU A 74 -12.70 6.16 5.95
CA LEU A 74 -12.06 7.47 5.75
C LEU A 74 -11.99 7.87 4.29
N ILE A 75 -11.65 6.95 3.38
CA ILE A 75 -11.65 7.21 1.94
C ILE A 75 -13.05 7.65 1.50
N GLY A 76 -14.11 6.98 1.95
CA GLY A 76 -15.48 7.41 1.64
C GLY A 76 -15.89 8.74 2.27
N TRP A 77 -15.42 9.04 3.48
CA TRP A 77 -15.67 10.33 4.12
C TRP A 77 -14.93 11.50 3.45
N LEU A 78 -13.72 11.25 2.95
CA LEU A 78 -12.91 12.23 2.24
C LEU A 78 -13.45 12.55 0.84
N GLY A 79 -14.29 11.67 0.26
CA GLY A 79 -14.81 11.81 -1.10
C GLY A 79 -13.73 11.54 -2.17
N ASP A 80 -13.88 12.13 -3.34
CA ASP A 80 -12.87 12.05 -4.40
C ASP A 80 -11.59 12.78 -3.96
N VAL A 81 -10.54 12.02 -3.66
CA VAL A 81 -9.23 12.56 -3.23
C VAL A 81 -8.27 12.55 -4.41
N GLU A 82 -7.97 13.72 -4.96
CA GLU A 82 -6.84 13.90 -5.87
C GLU A 82 -5.54 14.06 -5.06
N LEU A 83 -4.66 13.07 -5.15
CA LEU A 83 -3.31 13.15 -4.56
C LEU A 83 -2.32 13.68 -5.59
N GLU A 84 -2.09 14.98 -5.60
CA GLU A 84 -1.03 15.60 -6.40
C GLU A 84 0.31 15.58 -5.64
N HIS A 85 1.36 15.06 -6.29
CA HIS A 85 2.71 15.11 -5.72
C HIS A 85 3.30 16.51 -5.86
N LEU A 86 3.33 17.27 -4.76
CA LEU A 86 4.03 18.55 -4.71
C LEU A 86 5.54 18.35 -4.52
N SER A 87 6.33 18.89 -5.45
CA SER A 87 7.77 18.97 -5.31
C SER A 87 8.16 19.75 -4.05
N ARG A 88 9.27 19.37 -3.40
CA ARG A 88 9.76 20.03 -2.18
C ARG A 88 9.94 21.54 -2.32
N LYS A 89 10.24 22.04 -3.53
CA LYS A 89 10.39 23.49 -3.79
C LYS A 89 9.10 24.28 -3.59
N ASP A 90 7.95 23.59 -3.72
CA ASP A 90 6.62 24.17 -3.69
C ASP A 90 5.90 23.93 -2.34
N ASN A 91 6.52 23.17 -1.42
CA ASN A 91 5.99 22.84 -0.10
C ASN A 91 6.14 23.96 0.95
N LYS A 92 6.08 25.22 0.51
CA LYS A 92 6.40 26.41 1.33
C LYS A 92 5.45 26.58 2.51
N GLN A 93 4.19 26.16 2.36
CA GLN A 93 3.17 26.24 3.41
C GLN A 93 3.46 25.27 4.56
N ALA A 94 3.79 24.02 4.27
CA ALA A 94 4.16 23.06 5.30
C ALA A 94 5.46 23.47 6.01
N ASP A 95 6.45 23.98 5.27
CA ASP A 95 7.69 24.49 5.86
C ASP A 95 7.44 25.70 6.78
N ALA A 96 6.55 26.62 6.37
CA ALA A 96 6.16 27.75 7.21
C ALA A 96 5.45 27.29 8.50
N LEU A 97 4.55 26.32 8.41
CA LEU A 97 3.87 25.74 9.57
C LEU A 97 4.85 25.02 10.50
N ALA A 98 5.76 24.20 9.96
CA ALA A 98 6.79 23.53 10.75
C ALA A 98 7.70 24.54 11.48
N LYS A 99 8.07 25.63 10.79
CA LYS A 99 8.86 26.71 11.38
C LYS A 99 8.12 27.45 12.49
N LEU A 100 6.83 27.73 12.30
CA LEU A 100 5.98 28.31 13.35
C LEU A 100 5.86 27.38 14.56
N ALA A 101 5.58 26.10 14.34
CA ALA A 101 5.49 25.11 15.42
C ALA A 101 6.78 25.04 16.24
N SER A 102 7.94 24.99 15.59
CA SER A 102 9.25 25.01 16.27
C SER A 102 9.50 26.31 17.03
N THR A 103 9.03 27.45 16.51
CA THR A 103 9.17 28.75 17.18
C THR A 103 8.31 28.80 18.45
N LEU A 104 7.10 28.24 18.37
CA LEU A 104 6.16 28.18 19.49
C LEU A 104 6.61 27.20 20.58
N SER A 105 7.25 26.09 20.22
CA SER A 105 7.81 25.16 21.21
C SER A 105 9.01 25.74 21.99
N MET A 106 9.63 26.80 21.46
CA MET A 106 10.80 27.45 22.08
C MET A 106 10.44 28.66 22.95
N THR A 107 9.19 29.13 22.90
CA THR A 107 8.70 30.23 23.72
C THR A 107 7.90 29.69 24.90
N ASP A 108 8.30 30.03 26.13
CA ASP A 108 7.62 29.64 27.38
C ASP A 108 6.26 30.37 27.60
N LYS A 109 5.65 30.85 26.52
CA LYS A 109 4.39 31.59 26.50
C LYS A 109 3.37 30.77 25.72
N GLU A 110 2.24 30.45 26.35
CA GLU A 110 1.11 29.81 25.67
C GLU A 110 0.62 30.70 24.51
N ALA A 111 0.88 30.26 23.29
CA ALA A 111 0.37 30.93 22.10
C ALA A 111 -1.03 30.43 21.79
N HIS A 112 -2.02 31.32 21.94
CA HIS A 112 -3.40 31.02 21.61
C HIS A 112 -3.62 31.14 20.09
N ILE A 113 -3.43 30.03 19.37
CA ILE A 113 -3.69 29.96 17.93
C ILE A 113 -5.16 29.57 17.72
N PRO A 114 -6.01 30.43 17.14
CA PRO A 114 -7.37 30.05 16.79
C PRO A 114 -7.32 29.03 15.63
N ILE A 115 -7.78 27.81 15.90
CA ILE A 115 -7.92 26.77 14.88
C ILE A 115 -9.20 27.05 14.08
N CYS A 116 -9.05 27.61 12.88
CA CYS A 116 -10.20 27.98 12.05
C CYS A 116 -10.94 26.78 11.45
N LYS A 117 -10.26 25.63 11.30
CA LYS A 117 -10.84 24.37 10.81
C LYS A 117 -10.13 23.21 11.50
N SER A 118 -10.86 22.46 12.32
CA SER A 118 -10.42 21.17 12.85
C SER A 118 -11.24 20.07 12.17
N TRP A 119 -10.56 19.19 11.43
CA TRP A 119 -11.17 17.95 10.99
C TRP A 119 -10.88 16.91 12.07
N VAL A 120 -11.86 16.63 12.91
CA VAL A 120 -11.74 15.58 13.93
C VAL A 120 -11.92 14.25 13.22
N ILE A 121 -10.83 13.51 13.10
CA ILE A 121 -10.81 12.17 12.56
C ILE A 121 -11.55 11.25 13.56
N PRO A 122 -12.63 10.54 13.15
CA PRO A 122 -13.36 9.65 14.05
C PRO A 122 -12.44 8.57 14.63
N PRO A 123 -12.59 8.15 15.89
CA PRO A 123 -11.74 7.11 16.46
C PRO A 123 -11.88 5.77 15.70
N ILE A 124 -10.81 4.99 15.70
CA ILE A 124 -10.72 3.68 15.01
C ILE A 124 -11.67 2.67 15.65
N PHE A 125 -11.76 2.69 16.98
CA PHE A 125 -12.65 1.87 17.79
C PHE A 125 -13.68 2.80 18.43
N SER A 126 -14.89 2.84 17.90
CA SER A 126 -16.05 3.34 18.62
C SER A 126 -16.72 2.14 19.31
N ASP A 127 -17.18 2.30 20.54
CA ASP A 127 -17.77 1.22 21.36
C ASP A 127 -19.06 0.61 20.76
N ASP A 128 -19.55 1.13 19.63
CA ASP A 128 -20.65 0.57 18.86
C ASP A 128 -20.14 -0.55 17.94
N GLU A 129 -19.82 -1.69 18.55
CA GLU A 129 -19.37 -2.96 17.93
C GLU A 129 -20.44 -3.68 17.07
N ASP A 130 -21.50 -2.99 16.62
CA ASP A 130 -22.72 -3.65 16.10
C ASP A 130 -23.11 -3.28 14.66
N ASP A 131 -22.17 -2.78 13.84
CA ASP A 131 -22.41 -2.60 12.40
C ASP A 131 -21.63 -3.62 11.56
N MET A 132 -22.15 -4.83 11.63
CA MET A 132 -22.70 -5.57 10.49
C MET A 132 -21.93 -5.52 9.16
N LEU A 133 -21.67 -6.73 8.67
CA LEU A 133 -21.39 -7.12 7.30
C LEU A 133 -22.33 -6.45 6.27
N GLN A 134 -22.10 -5.19 5.93
CA GLN A 134 -22.72 -4.56 4.76
C GLN A 134 -21.70 -4.56 3.63
N GLU A 135 -21.86 -5.55 2.76
CA GLU A 135 -21.47 -5.42 1.36
C GLU A 135 -22.30 -4.29 0.75
N GLU A 136 -21.80 -3.07 0.81
CA GLU A 136 -22.27 -2.00 -0.08
C GLU A 136 -21.11 -1.51 -0.94
N GLU A 137 -21.22 -1.87 -2.22
CA GLU A 137 -20.56 -1.23 -3.35
C GLU A 137 -20.74 0.29 -3.31
N ASN A 138 -19.86 0.99 -4.03
CA ASN A 138 -19.93 2.41 -4.43
C ASN A 138 -18.93 3.37 -3.79
N HIS A 139 -17.70 2.91 -3.55
CA HIS A 139 -16.56 3.84 -3.65
C HIS A 139 -15.64 3.31 -4.74
N VAL A 140 -15.93 3.74 -5.97
CA VAL A 140 -15.02 3.59 -7.09
C VAL A 140 -13.84 4.50 -6.79
N THR A 141 -12.77 3.92 -6.24
CA THR A 141 -11.46 4.54 -6.38
C THR A 141 -11.09 4.42 -7.87
N GLU A 142 -11.36 5.47 -8.64
CA GLU A 142 -10.78 5.63 -9.97
C GLU A 142 -9.27 5.88 -9.79
N VAL A 143 -8.54 4.79 -9.56
CA VAL A 143 -7.15 4.73 -9.99
C VAL A 143 -7.24 4.83 -11.50
N PHE A 144 -6.87 5.98 -12.07
CA PHE A 144 -6.71 6.12 -13.52
C PHE A 144 -6.08 4.84 -14.05
N GLU A 145 -6.75 4.19 -15.01
CA GLU A 145 -6.17 3.07 -15.73
C GLU A 145 -4.84 3.57 -16.31
N VAL A 146 -3.74 3.17 -15.65
CA VAL A 146 -2.51 2.92 -16.37
C VAL A 146 -2.94 1.94 -17.43
N GLU A 147 -2.82 2.35 -18.70
CA GLU A 147 -3.28 1.62 -19.89
C GLU A 147 -3.27 0.11 -19.64
N GLU A 148 -4.38 -0.54 -20.01
CA GLU A 148 -4.72 -1.98 -19.85
C GLU A 148 -3.72 -2.94 -20.53
N GLU A 149 -2.46 -2.56 -20.62
CA GLU A 149 -1.33 -3.44 -20.86
C GLU A 149 -1.20 -4.36 -19.64
N ASP A 150 -1.38 -5.66 -19.86
CA ASP A 150 -1.02 -6.67 -18.89
C ASP A 150 0.40 -6.35 -18.39
N TRP A 151 0.52 -5.91 -17.14
CA TRP A 151 1.81 -5.49 -16.55
C TRP A 151 2.87 -6.59 -16.60
N ARG A 152 2.46 -7.84 -16.88
CA ARG A 152 3.34 -8.98 -17.10
C ARG A 152 4.00 -8.94 -18.47
N GLN A 153 3.45 -8.23 -19.45
CA GLN A 153 3.88 -8.27 -20.85
C GLN A 153 5.36 -7.88 -21.07
N PRO A 154 5.89 -6.83 -20.44
CA PRO A 154 7.32 -6.55 -20.49
C PRO A 154 8.18 -7.70 -19.92
N LEU A 155 7.68 -8.40 -18.90
CA LEU A 155 8.34 -9.56 -18.30
C LEU A 155 8.26 -10.79 -19.21
N VAL A 156 7.12 -10.97 -19.90
CA VAL A 156 6.90 -12.01 -20.90
C VAL A 156 7.86 -11.86 -22.06
N ASP A 157 8.01 -10.65 -22.57
CA ASP A 157 8.88 -10.35 -23.70
C ASP A 157 10.35 -10.53 -23.32
N TYR A 158 10.75 -10.08 -22.12
CA TYR A 158 12.10 -10.30 -21.59
C TYR A 158 12.45 -11.79 -21.51
N LEU A 159 11.55 -12.63 -21.00
CA LEU A 159 11.79 -14.06 -20.83
C LEU A 159 11.71 -14.86 -22.13
N LYS A 160 10.96 -14.38 -23.14
CA LYS A 160 10.88 -14.99 -24.48
C LYS A 160 12.05 -14.61 -25.39
N CYS A 161 12.51 -13.35 -25.31
CA CYS A 161 13.44 -12.76 -26.28
C CYS A 161 14.84 -12.50 -25.72
N GLY A 162 15.04 -12.58 -24.39
CA GLY A 162 16.35 -12.55 -23.73
C GLY A 162 17.17 -11.26 -23.92
N LYS A 163 16.52 -10.13 -24.22
CA LYS A 163 17.15 -8.80 -24.29
C LYS A 163 16.87 -8.00 -23.04
#